data_AF-A0A436CRR4-F1
#
_entry.id   AF-A0A436CRR4-F1
#
_cell.length_a   1.000
_cell.length_b   1.000
_cell.length_c   1.000
_cell.angle_alpha   90.00
_cell.angle_beta   90.00
_cell.angle_gamma   90.00
#
_symmetry.space_group_name_H-M   'P 1'
#
loop_
_entity.id
_entity.type
_entity.pdbx_description
1 polymer ?
#
loop_
_entity_poly.entity_id
_entity_poly.type
_entity_poly.pdbx_seq_one_letter_code
_entity_poly.pdbx_strand_id
1 'polypeptide(L)'
;MPKHPAWVDDMIGRDALKLRVVLPILGTLALLPSNAHAQSAGLGAAGELVDPDILRVCADPSNMPFTDKSGEGFENKLAELVAAKTGRKSVSYTWFPTITGFVRNTLGANRCD
;
A
#
# COMPACT_ATOMS: atom_id res chain seq x y z
N MET A 1 -72.31 10.07 32.37
CA MET A 1 -71.69 8.75 32.58
C MET A 1 -71.12 8.26 31.25
N PRO A 2 -69.90 7.72 31.24
CA PRO A 2 -68.69 8.49 30.90
C PRO A 2 -68.02 7.93 29.63
N LYS A 3 -66.94 8.47 29.05
CA LYS A 3 -65.56 8.37 29.56
C LYS A 3 -64.60 8.99 28.54
N HIS A 4 -64.25 10.27 28.69
CA HIS A 4 -62.92 10.69 28.28
C HIS A 4 -62.09 10.86 29.55
N PRO A 5 -61.11 9.99 29.78
CA PRO A 5 -60.31 10.06 30.97
C PRO A 5 -59.33 11.22 30.88
N ALA A 6 -59.22 11.99 31.96
CA ALA A 6 -58.30 13.12 32.13
C ALA A 6 -56.80 12.77 32.04
N TRP A 7 -56.45 11.50 31.77
CA TRP A 7 -55.06 11.10 31.53
C TRP A 7 -54.61 11.37 30.09
N VAL A 8 -55.54 11.54 29.13
CA VAL A 8 -55.18 11.64 27.70
C VAL A 8 -54.54 13.00 27.39
N ASP A 9 -54.95 14.07 28.06
CA ASP A 9 -54.37 15.41 27.88
C ASP A 9 -52.96 15.56 28.49
N ASP A 10 -52.62 14.77 29.52
CA ASP A 10 -51.30 14.79 30.18
C ASP A 10 -50.20 14.03 29.39
N MET A 11 -50.60 13.11 28.49
CA MET A 11 -49.65 12.39 27.62
C MET A 11 -49.16 13.24 26.45
N ILE A 12 -49.96 14.17 25.92
CA ILE A 12 -49.57 14.96 24.74
C ILE A 12 -48.60 16.10 25.11
N GLY A 13 -48.70 16.65 26.32
CA GLY A 13 -47.88 17.80 26.75
C GLY A 13 -46.47 17.47 27.26
N ARG A 14 -46.28 16.32 27.92
CA ARG A 14 -45.00 15.96 28.56
C ARG A 14 -43.97 15.37 27.60
N ASP A 15 -44.42 14.78 26.50
CA ASP A 15 -43.54 14.11 25.54
C ASP A 15 -42.89 15.08 24.54
N ALA A 16 -43.58 16.18 24.20
CA ALA A 16 -43.03 17.22 23.33
C ALA A 16 -41.86 18.00 23.97
N LEU A 17 -41.86 18.15 25.30
CA LEU A 17 -40.79 18.84 26.02
C LEU A 17 -39.52 17.99 26.14
N LYS A 18 -39.66 16.68 26.33
CA LYS A 18 -38.52 15.74 26.38
C LYS A 18 -37.85 15.58 25.01
N LEU A 19 -38.63 15.60 23.94
CA LEU A 19 -38.11 15.40 22.58
C LEU A 19 -37.28 16.60 22.06
N ARG A 20 -37.47 17.81 22.60
CA ARG A 20 -36.72 19.01 22.22
C ARG A 20 -35.35 19.16 22.89
N VAL A 21 -35.06 18.41 23.95
CA VAL A 21 -33.80 18.53 24.71
C VAL A 21 -32.80 17.43 24.38
N VAL A 22 -33.23 16.31 23.78
CA VAL A 22 -32.33 15.18 23.45
C VAL A 22 -31.66 15.35 22.08
N LEU A 23 -32.23 16.15 21.17
CA LEU A 23 -31.71 16.34 19.81
C LEU A 23 -30.32 17.01 19.68
N PRO A 24 -29.83 17.90 20.58
CA PRO A 24 -28.50 18.47 20.40
C PRO A 24 -27.37 17.56 20.92
N ILE A 25 -27.68 16.48 21.65
CA ILE A 25 -26.64 15.60 22.24
C ILE A 25 -26.17 14.53 21.24
N LEU A 26 -27.03 14.07 20.32
CA LEU A 26 -26.61 13.13 19.27
C LEU A 26 -25.92 13.83 18.08
N GLY A 27 -26.11 15.14 17.89
CA GLY A 27 -25.51 15.87 16.77
C GLY A 27 -24.04 16.26 16.96
N THR A 28 -23.54 16.28 18.20
CA THR A 28 -22.18 16.73 18.52
C THR A 28 -21.12 15.63 18.47
N LEU A 29 -21.51 14.35 18.42
CA LEU A 29 -20.55 13.24 18.38
C LEU A 29 -19.99 12.96 16.97
N ALA A 30 -20.57 13.55 15.92
CA ALA A 30 -20.13 13.35 14.52
C ALA A 30 -18.94 14.24 14.10
N LEU A 31 -18.46 15.12 14.97
CA LEU A 31 -17.35 16.06 14.69
C LEU A 31 -15.99 15.59 15.24
N LEU A 32 -15.90 14.37 15.75
CA LEU A 32 -14.61 13.82 16.16
C LEU A 32 -13.79 13.49 14.89
N PRO A 33 -12.57 14.03 14.74
CA PRO A 33 -11.70 13.66 13.64
C PRO A 33 -11.43 12.15 13.73
N SER A 34 -11.87 11.42 12.71
CA SER A 34 -11.53 10.01 12.57
C SER A 34 -10.05 9.91 12.26
N ASN A 35 -9.26 9.40 13.20
CA ASN A 35 -7.88 9.00 12.92
C ASN A 35 -7.94 7.85 11.91
N ALA A 36 -7.67 8.16 10.64
CA ALA A 36 -7.49 7.14 9.63
C ALA A 36 -6.22 6.36 9.97
N HIS A 37 -6.37 5.17 10.55
CA HIS A 37 -5.27 4.22 10.65
C HIS A 37 -4.94 3.74 9.25
N ALA A 38 -3.86 4.25 8.66
CA ALA A 38 -3.26 3.63 7.49
C ALA A 38 -2.92 2.17 7.86
N GLN A 39 -3.44 1.21 7.09
CA GLN A 39 -3.04 -0.18 7.22
C GLN A 39 -1.55 -0.25 6.92
N SER A 40 -0.71 -0.48 7.94
CA SER A 40 0.67 -0.86 7.70
C SER A 40 0.64 -2.09 6.81
N ALA A 41 1.36 -2.06 5.69
CA ALA A 41 1.44 -3.17 4.77
C ALA A 41 1.73 -4.47 5.56
N GLY A 42 0.89 -5.48 5.36
CA GLY A 42 0.92 -6.74 6.14
C GLY A 42 2.18 -7.56 5.87
N LEU A 43 2.16 -8.86 6.11
CA LEU A 43 3.30 -9.79 5.98
C LEU A 43 4.04 -9.77 4.61
N GLY A 44 3.47 -9.14 3.56
CA GLY A 44 4.15 -8.85 2.29
C GLY A 44 5.04 -7.59 2.30
N ALA A 45 5.04 -6.84 3.40
CA ALA A 45 6.00 -5.79 3.74
C ALA A 45 6.85 -6.19 4.95
N ALA A 46 6.98 -7.51 5.21
CA ALA A 46 8.19 -8.00 5.82
C ALA A 46 9.32 -7.58 4.87
N GLY A 47 9.94 -6.44 5.19
CA GLY A 47 10.86 -5.75 4.29
C GLY A 47 11.85 -6.75 3.76
N GLU A 48 11.85 -6.95 2.45
CA GLU A 48 12.92 -7.70 1.83
C GLU A 48 14.22 -7.03 2.24
N LEU A 49 15.17 -7.81 2.76
CA LEU A 49 16.48 -7.32 3.13
C LEU A 49 17.23 -6.99 1.83
N VAL A 50 16.97 -5.79 1.31
CA VAL A 50 17.69 -5.24 0.17
C VAL A 50 19.05 -4.79 0.68
N ASP A 51 20.11 -5.32 0.07
CA ASP A 51 21.47 -4.85 0.33
C ASP A 51 21.64 -3.45 -0.28
N PRO A 52 21.87 -2.39 0.53
CA PRO A 52 22.02 -1.04 0.00
C PRO A 52 23.32 -0.87 -0.81
N ASP A 53 24.29 -1.77 -0.68
CA ASP A 53 25.58 -1.71 -1.38
C ASP A 53 25.54 -2.40 -2.76
N ILE A 54 24.52 -3.19 -3.09
CA ILE A 54 24.48 -4.00 -4.33
C ILE A 54 23.26 -3.65 -5.17
N LEU A 55 23.44 -3.41 -6.47
CA LEU A 55 22.34 -3.30 -7.43
C LEU A 55 22.04 -4.70 -7.97
N ARG A 56 20.88 -5.28 -7.66
CA ARG A 56 20.48 -6.58 -8.22
C ARG A 56 19.74 -6.36 -9.54
N VAL A 57 20.26 -6.88 -10.65
CA VAL A 57 19.71 -6.63 -11.99
C VAL A 57 19.22 -7.92 -12.62
N CYS A 58 17.99 -7.91 -13.15
CA CYS A 58 17.49 -8.98 -14.00
C CYS A 58 18.05 -8.81 -15.42
N ALA A 59 18.70 -9.83 -15.99
CA ALA A 59 19.28 -9.72 -17.33
C ALA A 59 19.24 -11.04 -18.10
N ASP A 60 19.31 -10.97 -19.42
CA ASP A 60 19.44 -12.15 -20.28
C ASP A 60 20.91 -12.50 -20.50
N PRO A 61 21.33 -13.77 -20.30
CA PRO A 61 22.73 -14.17 -20.41
C PRO A 61 23.30 -14.12 -21.84
N SER A 62 22.47 -13.96 -22.87
CA SER A 62 22.85 -14.11 -24.27
C SER A 62 21.96 -13.27 -25.21
N ASN A 63 21.72 -12.00 -24.87
CA ASN A 63 20.85 -11.10 -25.64
C ASN A 63 21.60 -9.85 -26.09
N MET A 64 22.70 -10.06 -26.82
CA MET A 64 23.40 -8.93 -27.42
C MET A 64 22.50 -8.20 -28.42
N PRO A 65 22.57 -6.86 -28.48
CA PRO A 65 23.56 -5.99 -27.83
C PRO A 65 23.22 -5.52 -26.40
N PHE A 66 22.11 -5.99 -25.82
CA PHE A 66 21.56 -5.49 -24.55
C PHE A 66 22.38 -5.99 -23.36
N THR A 67 22.38 -7.29 -23.14
CA THR A 67 23.10 -7.95 -22.04
C THR A 67 23.71 -9.27 -22.46
N ASP A 68 24.84 -9.63 -21.86
CA ASP A 68 25.38 -10.99 -21.88
C ASP A 68 26.18 -11.30 -20.60
N LYS A 69 26.53 -12.57 -20.39
CA LYS A 69 27.35 -13.00 -19.23
C LYS A 69 28.79 -12.49 -19.24
N SER A 70 29.31 -12.04 -20.39
CA SER A 70 30.62 -11.40 -20.48
C SER A 70 30.60 -9.94 -20.03
N GLY A 71 29.41 -9.33 -19.90
CA GLY A 71 29.25 -7.92 -19.51
C GLY A 71 29.50 -6.93 -20.65
N GLU A 72 29.48 -7.37 -21.91
CA GLU A 72 29.81 -6.51 -23.05
C GLU A 72 28.62 -5.67 -23.54
N GLY A 73 27.41 -6.09 -23.18
CA GLY A 73 26.16 -5.44 -23.54
C GLY A 73 26.03 -4.01 -23.00
N PHE A 74 25.28 -3.17 -23.70
CA PHE A 74 25.13 -1.77 -23.29
C PHE A 74 24.32 -1.63 -21.99
N GLU A 75 23.37 -2.51 -21.72
CA GLU A 75 22.60 -2.52 -20.48
C GLU A 75 23.44 -3.02 -19.31
N ASN A 76 24.45 -3.88 -19.54
CA ASN A 76 25.43 -4.21 -18.51
C ASN A 76 26.19 -2.95 -18.05
N LYS A 77 26.66 -2.14 -19.00
CA LYS A 77 27.35 -0.87 -18.71
C LYS A 77 26.43 0.14 -18.05
N LEU A 78 25.15 0.17 -18.44
CA LEU A 78 24.16 1.02 -17.79
C LEU A 78 23.90 0.59 -16.35
N ALA A 79 23.82 -0.71 -16.06
CA ALA A 79 23.69 -1.21 -14.70
C ALA A 79 24.84 -0.75 -13.80
N GLU A 80 26.09 -0.84 -14.28
CA GLU A 80 27.27 -0.33 -13.57
C GLU A 80 27.18 1.18 -13.33
N LEU A 81 26.76 1.95 -14.34
CA LEU A 81 26.56 3.39 -14.21
C LEU A 81 25.48 3.73 -13.17
N VAL A 82 24.36 3.00 -13.17
CA VAL A 82 23.26 3.20 -12.22
C VAL A 82 23.72 2.85 -10.81
N ALA A 83 24.44 1.74 -10.62
CA ALA A 83 24.99 1.36 -9.33
C ALA A 83 25.89 2.48 -8.78
N ALA A 84 26.86 2.93 -9.59
CA ALA A 84 27.76 4.02 -9.21
C ALA A 84 27.03 5.33 -8.90
N LYS A 85 26.05 5.72 -9.72
CA LYS A 85 25.29 6.98 -9.54
C LYS A 85 24.33 6.95 -8.36
N THR A 86 23.96 5.77 -7.89
CA THR A 86 23.04 5.60 -6.77
C THR A 86 23.74 5.18 -5.47
N GLY A 87 25.08 5.21 -5.45
CA GLY A 87 25.88 4.94 -4.25
C GLY A 87 26.08 3.45 -3.93
N ARG A 88 25.75 2.56 -4.87
CA ARG A 88 25.98 1.12 -4.73
C ARG A 88 27.41 0.78 -5.16
N LYS A 89 28.01 -0.20 -4.50
CA LYS A 89 29.39 -0.65 -4.69
C LYS A 89 29.56 -1.63 -5.85
N SER A 90 28.52 -2.36 -6.22
CA SER A 90 28.58 -3.36 -7.30
C SER A 90 27.22 -3.68 -7.89
N VAL A 91 27.22 -4.42 -9.01
CA VAL A 91 26.05 -5.04 -9.64
C VAL A 91 26.09 -6.56 -9.42
N SER A 92 24.93 -7.16 -9.15
CA SER A 92 24.73 -8.60 -9.14
C SER A 92 23.63 -8.97 -10.13
N TYR A 93 23.88 -9.94 -11.01
CA TYR A 93 22.92 -10.31 -12.06
C TYR A 93 22.14 -11.57 -11.70
N THR A 94 20.82 -11.49 -11.86
CA THR A 94 19.95 -12.66 -12.01
C THR A 94 19.74 -12.93 -13.49
N TRP A 95 20.40 -13.99 -13.98
CA TRP A 95 20.32 -14.40 -15.38
C TRP A 95 19.07 -15.21 -15.68
N PHE A 96 18.26 -14.74 -16.64
CA PHE A 96 17.10 -15.46 -17.17
C PHE A 96 16.86 -15.02 -18.62
N PRO A 97 16.56 -15.92 -19.58
CA PRO A 97 16.28 -15.52 -20.96
C PRO A 97 15.11 -14.54 -21.05
N THR A 98 15.21 -13.50 -21.88
CA THR A 98 14.14 -12.54 -22.16
C THR A 98 13.07 -13.21 -23.02
N ILE A 99 12.25 -14.02 -22.36
CA ILE A 99 11.12 -14.74 -22.95
C ILE A 99 9.86 -14.47 -22.12
N THR A 100 8.74 -15.03 -22.55
CA THR A 100 7.49 -14.99 -21.77
C THR A 100 7.75 -15.47 -20.34
N GLY A 101 7.41 -14.61 -19.38
CA GLY A 101 7.63 -14.87 -17.97
C GLY A 101 8.96 -14.37 -17.41
N PHE A 102 9.80 -13.66 -18.19
CA PHE A 102 11.03 -13.02 -17.67
C PHE A 102 10.75 -12.28 -16.36
N VAL A 103 9.86 -11.29 -16.39
CA VAL A 103 9.48 -10.50 -15.19
C VAL A 103 8.96 -11.39 -14.06
N ARG A 104 8.04 -12.33 -14.34
CA ARG A 104 7.46 -13.21 -13.30
C ARG A 104 8.53 -14.08 -12.62
N ASN A 105 9.50 -14.58 -13.36
CA ASN A 105 10.53 -15.50 -12.86
C ASN A 105 11.80 -14.76 -12.36
N THR A 106 11.86 -13.44 -12.51
CA THR A 106 12.96 -12.58 -12.02
C THR A 106 12.44 -11.52 -11.04
N LEU A 107 12.06 -10.33 -11.53
CA LEU A 107 11.64 -9.18 -10.74
C LEU A 107 10.40 -9.48 -9.86
N GLY A 108 9.36 -10.08 -10.45
CA GLY A 108 8.15 -10.47 -9.73
C GLY A 108 8.33 -11.62 -8.73
N ALA A 109 9.49 -12.29 -8.77
CA ALA A 109 9.92 -13.28 -7.78
C ALA A 109 10.99 -12.71 -6.82
N ASN A 110 11.17 -11.39 -6.81
CA ASN A 110 12.16 -10.66 -6.01
C ASN A 110 13.60 -11.20 -6.11
N ARG A 111 13.99 -11.68 -7.28
CA ARG A 111 15.37 -12.15 -7.52
C ARG A 111 16.33 -11.02 -7.90
N CYS A 112 15.79 -9.82 -8.12
CA CYS A 112 16.47 -8.60 -8.54
C CYS A 112 15.57 -7.39 -8.22
N ASP A 113 16.12 -6.18 -8.34
CA ASP A 113 15.49 -4.90 -8.00
C ASP A 113 14.98 -4.12 -9.22
#